data_AF-A0A3D3NUY6-F1
#
_entry.id   AF-A0A3D3NUY6-F1
#
_cell.length_a   1.000
_cell.length_b   1.000
_cell.length_c   1.000
_cell.angle_alpha   90.00
_cell.angle_beta   90.00
_cell.angle_gamma   90.00
#
_symmetry.space_group_name_H-M   'P 1'
#
loop_
_entity.id
_entity.type
_entity.pdbx_description
1 polymer ?
#
loop_
_entity_poly.entity_id
_entity_poly.type
_entity_poly.pdbx_seq_one_letter_code
_entity_poly.pdbx_strand_id
1 'polypeptide(L)'
;MPPACLIVAHNRKKREGDNHAGRRLADLISGSYVMQSNPRCVISYLPYSDDPEDNRVVVVTVKKNNGKSKGPATAWRLLEHGFEKLDDFDFEEWSGGGNAGPKKDKSKIRLEHLQEVFRGGALTRQELGRKLEELTGAGRSAVSEAVNKRFAHCLEKLPGGLLFTLKEEHKAESSPFEDDEGDGGED
;
A
#
# COMPACT_ATOMS: atom_id res chain seq x y z
N MET A 1 -30.29 22.98 27.81
CA MET A 1 -29.21 22.65 26.85
C MET A 1 -29.57 23.29 25.52
N PRO A 2 -28.63 23.97 24.84
CA PRO A 2 -28.88 24.38 23.45
C PRO A 2 -29.13 23.12 22.58
N PRO A 3 -29.96 23.22 21.53
CA PRO A 3 -30.24 22.09 20.66
C PRO A 3 -28.96 21.62 19.95
N ALA A 4 -28.87 20.33 19.68
CA ALA A 4 -27.84 19.81 18.79
C ALA A 4 -28.18 20.21 17.34
N CYS A 5 -27.20 20.78 16.64
CA CYS A 5 -27.30 21.07 15.21
C CYS A 5 -26.46 20.07 14.43
N LEU A 6 -27.10 19.32 13.53
CA LEU A 6 -26.43 18.44 12.57
C LEU A 6 -26.38 19.14 11.21
N ILE A 7 -25.17 19.23 10.66
CA ILE A 7 -24.96 19.75 9.31
C ILE A 7 -24.39 18.60 8.47
N VAL A 8 -25.05 18.30 7.36
CA VAL A 8 -24.59 17.33 6.37
C VAL A 8 -23.86 18.08 5.26
N ALA A 9 -22.66 17.65 4.93
CA ALA A 9 -21.84 18.26 3.89
C ALA A 9 -21.16 17.18 3.05
N HIS A 10 -21.05 17.44 1.75
CA HIS A 10 -20.35 16.55 0.83
C HIS A 10 -18.85 16.74 0.93
N ASN A 11 -18.10 15.66 0.78
CA ASN A 11 -16.67 15.75 0.50
C ASN A 11 -16.46 16.26 -0.94
N ARG A 12 -15.40 17.02 -1.15
CA ARG A 12 -14.96 17.43 -2.48
C ARG A 12 -14.50 16.19 -3.25
N LYS A 13 -14.51 16.27 -4.57
CA LYS A 13 -13.93 15.22 -5.41
C LYS A 13 -12.46 14.99 -5.05
N LYS A 14 -12.09 13.73 -4.87
CA LYS A 14 -10.71 13.31 -4.61
C LYS A 14 -9.85 13.66 -5.83
N ARG A 15 -8.68 14.26 -5.59
CA ARG A 15 -7.68 14.56 -6.60
C ARG A 15 -6.57 13.52 -6.57
N GLU A 16 -5.84 13.40 -7.66
CA GLU A 16 -4.64 12.55 -7.71
C GLU A 16 -3.64 12.98 -6.63
N GLY A 17 -3.16 12.03 -5.82
CA GLY A 17 -2.29 12.30 -4.67
C GLY A 17 -2.99 12.62 -3.34
N ASP A 18 -4.33 12.72 -3.31
CA ASP A 18 -5.08 12.91 -2.06
C ASP A 18 -5.02 11.64 -1.18
N ASN A 19 -4.07 11.59 -0.25
CA ASN A 19 -3.96 10.56 0.79
C ASN A 19 -4.33 11.14 2.16
N HIS A 20 -5.62 11.45 2.35
CA HIS A 20 -6.13 12.00 3.60
C HIS A 20 -6.55 10.84 4.53
N ALA A 21 -5.99 10.81 5.73
CA ALA A 21 -6.35 9.87 6.78
C ALA A 21 -6.51 10.59 8.12
N GLY A 22 -7.30 10.01 9.02
CA GLY A 22 -7.52 10.54 10.36
C GLY A 22 -8.03 12.00 10.33
N ARG A 23 -7.29 12.93 10.95
CA ARG A 23 -7.72 14.35 11.04
C ARG A 23 -7.81 15.04 9.66
N ARG A 24 -6.95 14.65 8.72
CA ARG A 24 -6.86 15.27 7.38
C ARG A 24 -8.12 15.03 6.55
N LEU A 25 -8.96 14.06 6.91
CA LEU A 25 -10.25 13.85 6.26
C LEU A 25 -11.15 15.09 6.32
N ALA A 26 -10.99 15.98 7.30
CA ALA A 26 -11.77 17.21 7.35
C ALA A 26 -11.37 18.22 6.26
N ASP A 27 -10.17 18.09 5.68
CA ASP A 27 -9.72 18.92 4.55
C ASP A 27 -10.41 18.52 3.23
N LEU A 28 -11.13 17.39 3.25
CA LEU A 28 -11.97 16.95 2.14
C LEU A 28 -13.38 17.54 2.21
N ILE A 29 -13.80 18.16 3.32
CA ILE A 29 -15.15 18.72 3.41
C ILE A 29 -15.27 19.87 2.42
N SER A 30 -16.28 19.82 1.55
CA SER A 30 -16.50 20.88 0.57
C SER A 30 -16.92 22.17 1.24
N GLY A 31 -16.49 23.29 0.65
CA GLY A 31 -16.90 24.64 1.06
C GLY A 31 -15.84 25.37 1.86
N SER A 32 -16.28 26.20 2.80
CA SER A 32 -15.41 27.05 3.60
C SER A 32 -14.71 26.26 4.72
N TYR A 33 -13.50 26.67 5.07
CA TYR A 33 -12.76 26.19 6.25
C TYR A 33 -13.58 26.24 7.55
N VAL A 34 -14.60 27.10 7.63
CA VAL A 34 -15.55 27.17 8.74
C VAL A 34 -16.22 25.82 9.02
N MET A 35 -16.46 25.01 7.99
CA MET A 35 -17.05 23.66 8.10
C MET A 35 -16.15 22.67 8.84
N GLN A 36 -14.85 22.94 8.92
CA GLN A 36 -13.89 22.15 9.69
C GLN A 36 -13.61 22.78 11.06
N SER A 37 -13.51 24.11 11.14
CA SER A 37 -13.02 24.81 12.33
C SER A 37 -14.08 25.00 13.41
N ASN A 38 -15.33 25.30 13.05
CA ASN A 38 -16.40 25.61 14.02
C ASN A 38 -17.11 24.38 14.62
N PRO A 39 -17.41 23.30 13.86
CA PRO A 39 -18.14 22.17 14.43
C PRO A 39 -17.43 21.53 15.62
N ARG A 40 -18.19 21.19 16.67
CA ARG A 40 -17.65 20.55 17.89
C ARG A 40 -17.30 19.08 17.65
N CYS A 41 -17.98 18.44 16.71
CA CYS A 41 -17.73 17.09 16.24
C CYS A 41 -17.83 17.05 14.72
N VAL A 42 -16.95 16.26 14.09
CA VAL A 42 -16.97 15.97 12.65
C VAL A 42 -16.82 14.47 12.51
N ILE A 43 -17.77 13.87 11.80
CA ILE A 43 -17.80 12.44 11.49
C ILE A 43 -17.81 12.33 9.97
N SER A 44 -16.92 11.52 9.41
CA SER A 44 -16.85 11.25 7.98
C SER A 44 -17.29 9.82 7.69
N TYR A 45 -18.11 9.69 6.66
CA TYR A 45 -18.52 8.42 6.07
C TYR A 45 -17.65 8.20 4.84
N LEU A 46 -16.91 7.10 4.83
CA LEU A 46 -16.02 6.74 3.75
C LEU A 46 -16.55 5.47 3.08
N PRO A 47 -16.54 5.38 1.75
CA PRO A 47 -16.93 4.15 1.07
C PRO A 47 -15.94 3.03 1.41
N TYR A 48 -16.46 1.80 1.48
CA TYR A 48 -15.61 0.62 1.59
C TYR A 48 -14.75 0.44 0.34
N SER A 49 -15.37 0.54 -0.83
CA SER A 49 -14.78 0.35 -2.16
C SER A 49 -15.29 1.37 -3.17
N ASP A 50 -14.66 1.39 -4.35
CA ASP A 50 -15.11 2.19 -5.50
C ASP A 50 -16.32 1.56 -6.24
N ASP A 51 -16.75 0.35 -5.87
CA ASP A 51 -17.97 -0.29 -6.39
C ASP A 51 -19.22 0.48 -5.93
N PRO A 52 -20.03 1.02 -6.86
CA PRO A 52 -21.25 1.76 -6.52
C PRO A 52 -22.34 0.90 -5.85
N GLU A 53 -22.30 -0.43 -6.03
CA GLU A 53 -23.27 -1.35 -5.42
C GLU A 53 -22.85 -1.79 -4.01
N ASP A 54 -21.61 -1.48 -3.58
CA ASP A 54 -21.16 -1.77 -2.24
C ASP A 54 -21.73 -0.76 -1.24
N ASN A 55 -22.72 -1.23 -0.48
CA ASN A 55 -23.43 -0.45 0.52
C ASN A 55 -22.70 -0.37 1.88
N ARG A 56 -21.43 -0.78 1.96
CA ARG A 56 -20.63 -0.70 3.18
C ARG A 56 -19.94 0.66 3.31
N VAL A 57 -19.96 1.19 4.53
CA VAL A 57 -19.33 2.46 4.87
C VAL A 57 -18.46 2.31 6.12
N VAL A 58 -17.33 3.01 6.12
CA VAL A 58 -16.48 3.18 7.29
C VAL A 58 -16.70 4.57 7.86
N VAL A 59 -17.11 4.60 9.12
CA VAL A 59 -17.42 5.82 9.88
C VAL A 59 -16.22 6.16 10.76
N VAL A 60 -15.65 7.34 10.51
CA VAL A 60 -14.47 7.84 11.21
C VAL A 60 -14.79 9.16 11.91
N THR A 61 -14.52 9.23 13.20
CA THR A 61 -14.58 10.52 13.91
C THR A 61 -13.32 11.32 13.61
N VAL A 62 -13.47 12.39 12.84
CA VAL A 62 -12.36 13.24 12.39
C VAL A 62 -12.01 14.31 13.43
N LYS A 63 -13.02 14.82 14.13
CA LYS A 63 -12.89 15.85 15.17
C LYS A 63 -13.88 15.59 16.30
N LYS A 64 -13.42 15.80 17.54
CA LYS A 64 -14.24 15.74 18.75
C LYS A 64 -13.61 16.62 19.83
N ASN A 65 -14.11 17.85 20.00
CA ASN A 65 -13.44 18.86 20.84
C ASN A 65 -13.45 18.56 22.34
N ASN A 66 -14.44 17.81 22.83
CA ASN A 66 -14.59 17.50 24.26
C ASN A 66 -14.31 16.03 24.60
N GLY A 67 -13.73 15.26 23.66
CA GLY A 67 -13.40 13.85 23.88
C GLY A 67 -11.93 13.67 24.23
N LYS A 68 -11.62 12.75 25.17
CA LYS A 68 -10.23 12.32 25.45
C LYS A 68 -9.57 11.65 24.24
N SER A 69 -10.38 10.99 23.41
CA SER A 69 -9.98 10.41 22.14
C SER A 69 -11.10 10.54 21.10
N LYS A 70 -10.75 10.34 19.83
CA LYS A 70 -11.71 10.31 18.73
C LYS A 70 -12.53 9.00 18.69
N GLY A 71 -12.04 7.95 19.36
CA GLY A 71 -12.57 6.60 19.23
C GLY A 71 -12.05 5.88 17.98
N PRO A 72 -12.21 4.55 17.91
CA PRO A 72 -11.87 3.78 16.72
C PRO A 72 -12.83 4.09 15.56
N ALA A 73 -12.42 3.73 14.35
CA ALA A 73 -13.34 3.66 13.22
C ALA A 73 -14.36 2.54 13.45
N THR A 74 -15.53 2.65 12.83
CA THR A 74 -16.56 1.59 12.84
C THR A 74 -17.03 1.36 11.42
N ALA A 75 -17.36 0.13 11.06
CA ALA A 75 -17.86 -0.22 9.75
C ALA A 75 -19.34 -0.59 9.85
N TRP A 76 -20.11 -0.20 8.83
CA TRP A 76 -21.54 -0.36 8.79
C TRP A 76 -21.98 -0.75 7.39
N ARG A 77 -23.09 -1.45 7.28
CA ARG A 77 -23.79 -1.75 6.04
C ARG A 77 -25.08 -0.93 5.99
N LEU A 78 -25.32 -0.23 4.89
CA LEU A 78 -26.58 0.45 4.62
C LEU A 78 -27.59 -0.54 4.04
N LEU A 79 -28.70 -0.71 4.74
CA LEU A 79 -29.85 -1.54 4.38
C LEU A 79 -31.09 -0.66 4.24
N GLU A 80 -32.19 -1.22 3.74
CA GLU A 80 -33.45 -0.49 3.56
C GLU A 80 -33.96 0.14 4.87
N HIS A 81 -33.72 -0.53 6.00
CA HIS A 81 -34.12 -0.07 7.34
C HIS A 81 -33.07 0.78 8.07
N GLY A 82 -31.96 1.13 7.42
CA GLY A 82 -30.91 1.98 8.00
C GLY A 82 -29.55 1.30 8.06
N PHE A 83 -28.76 1.56 9.10
CA PHE A 83 -27.39 1.08 9.20
C PHE A 83 -27.25 -0.06 10.22
N GLU A 84 -26.59 -1.14 9.80
CA GLU A 84 -26.17 -2.23 10.67
C GLU A 84 -24.65 -2.24 10.83
N LYS A 85 -24.17 -2.42 12.06
CA LYS A 85 -22.74 -2.46 12.35
C LYS A 85 -22.13 -3.78 11.86
N LEU A 86 -20.94 -3.70 11.27
CA LEU A 86 -20.13 -4.86 10.90
C LEU A 86 -19.03 -5.04 11.96
N ASP A 87 -19.19 -6.03 12.84
CA ASP A 87 -18.25 -6.29 13.92
C ASP A 87 -16.96 -6.99 13.44
N ASP A 88 -17.07 -7.88 12.45
CA ASP A 88 -15.95 -8.65 11.89
C ASP A 88 -15.28 -7.97 10.68
N PHE A 89 -15.26 -6.64 10.69
CA PHE A 89 -14.72 -5.87 9.56
C PHE A 89 -13.19 -5.80 9.59
N ASP A 90 -12.55 -6.20 8.49
CA ASP A 90 -11.09 -6.11 8.33
C ASP A 90 -10.66 -4.68 7.99
N PHE A 91 -10.29 -3.92 9.02
CA PHE A 91 -9.76 -2.56 8.88
C PHE A 91 -8.35 -2.52 8.28
N GLU A 92 -7.56 -3.59 8.40
CA GLU A 92 -6.22 -3.64 7.80
C GLU A 92 -6.31 -3.81 6.30
N GLU A 93 -7.19 -4.69 5.82
CA GLU A 93 -7.47 -4.83 4.39
C GLU A 93 -8.02 -3.51 3.81
N TRP A 94 -9.01 -2.92 4.47
CA TRP A 94 -9.61 -1.67 4.00
C TRP A 94 -8.62 -0.51 3.98
N SER A 95 -7.81 -0.32 5.03
CA SER A 95 -6.80 0.74 5.08
C SER A 95 -5.60 0.46 4.17
N GLY A 96 -5.31 -0.82 3.90
CA GLY A 96 -4.27 -1.29 2.99
C GLY A 96 -4.65 -1.25 1.51
N GLY A 97 -5.94 -1.17 1.16
CA GLY A 97 -6.35 -1.23 -0.24
C GLY A 97 -7.84 -1.16 -0.60
N GLY A 98 -8.77 -0.83 0.30
CA GLY A 98 -10.20 -0.74 -0.05
C GLY A 98 -10.55 0.38 -1.04
N ASN A 99 -9.77 1.47 -1.07
CA ASN A 99 -9.89 2.59 -2.03
C ASN A 99 -8.62 2.77 -2.89
N ALA A 100 -7.87 1.69 -3.07
CA ALA A 100 -6.83 1.60 -4.07
C ALA A 100 -7.28 0.49 -5.02
N GLY A 101 -7.39 0.79 -6.31
CA GLY A 101 -7.68 -0.20 -7.34
C GLY A 101 -6.82 -1.47 -7.21
N PRO A 102 -7.13 -2.53 -7.99
CA PRO A 102 -6.67 -3.90 -7.78
C PRO A 102 -5.21 -3.94 -7.33
N LYS A 103 -4.93 -4.67 -6.23
CA LYS A 103 -3.61 -4.89 -5.63
C LYS A 103 -2.59 -5.31 -6.71
N LYS A 104 -2.04 -4.36 -7.46
CA LYS A 104 -0.65 -4.42 -7.89
C LYS A 104 0.13 -4.27 -6.61
N ASP A 105 0.54 -5.41 -6.07
CA ASP A 105 1.64 -5.54 -5.13
C ASP A 105 2.58 -4.33 -5.24
N LYS A 106 2.48 -3.43 -4.25
CA LYS A 106 3.10 -2.10 -4.31
C LYS A 106 4.61 -2.15 -4.15
N SER A 107 5.20 -3.33 -3.95
CA SER A 107 6.64 -3.46 -4.03
C SER A 107 7.06 -3.43 -5.50
N LYS A 108 7.45 -2.24 -6.00
CA LYS A 108 8.16 -2.12 -7.29
C LYS A 108 9.36 -3.08 -7.38
N ILE A 109 9.91 -3.47 -6.22
CA ILE A 109 11.08 -4.33 -6.11
C ILE A 109 10.70 -5.62 -5.36
N ARG A 110 10.73 -6.76 -6.04
CA ARG A 110 10.45 -8.09 -5.51
C ARG A 110 11.71 -8.95 -5.50
N LEU A 111 11.64 -10.12 -4.88
CA LEU A 111 12.74 -11.09 -4.89
C LEU A 111 13.13 -11.51 -6.31
N GLU A 112 12.14 -11.69 -7.20
CA GLU A 112 12.35 -12.00 -8.62
C GLU A 112 13.21 -10.94 -9.34
N HIS A 113 13.10 -9.67 -8.96
CA HIS A 113 13.95 -8.59 -9.50
C HIS A 113 15.39 -8.70 -8.99
N LEU A 114 15.60 -9.15 -7.74
CA LEU A 114 16.95 -9.43 -7.26
C LEU A 114 17.54 -10.64 -8.00
N GLN A 115 16.76 -11.70 -8.20
CA GLN A 115 17.18 -12.88 -8.94
C GLN A 115 17.60 -12.53 -10.38
N GLU A 116 16.81 -11.70 -11.07
CA GLU A 116 17.14 -11.21 -12.41
C GLU A 116 18.43 -10.36 -12.42
N VAL A 117 18.57 -9.42 -11.48
CA VAL A 117 19.75 -8.55 -11.40
C VAL A 117 21.03 -9.34 -11.10
N PHE A 118 20.94 -10.39 -10.28
CA PHE A 118 22.06 -11.27 -9.94
C PHE A 118 22.30 -12.42 -10.93
N ARG A 119 21.47 -12.59 -11.99
CA ARG A 119 21.75 -13.58 -13.05
C ARG A 119 23.11 -13.34 -13.71
N GLY A 120 23.55 -12.09 -13.78
CA GLY A 120 24.87 -11.71 -14.31
C GLY A 120 26.05 -11.86 -13.32
N GLY A 121 25.84 -12.47 -12.16
CA GLY A 121 26.86 -12.65 -11.12
C GLY A 121 26.86 -11.58 -10.03
N ALA A 122 27.90 -11.60 -9.21
CA ALA A 122 28.02 -10.74 -8.03
C ALA A 122 28.20 -9.26 -8.39
N LEU A 123 27.61 -8.37 -7.60
CA LEU A 123 27.56 -6.93 -7.87
C LEU A 123 27.95 -6.12 -6.64
N THR A 124 28.48 -4.92 -6.86
CA THR A 124 28.57 -3.91 -5.79
C THR A 124 27.17 -3.39 -5.43
N ARG A 125 27.03 -2.77 -4.23
CA ARG A 125 25.74 -2.13 -3.85
C ARG A 125 25.31 -1.03 -4.83
N GLN A 126 26.27 -0.32 -5.41
CA GLN A 126 25.98 0.74 -6.37
C GLN A 126 25.41 0.17 -7.68
N GLU A 127 26.00 -0.91 -8.20
CA GLU A 127 25.54 -1.58 -9.42
C GLU A 127 24.20 -2.27 -9.21
N LEU A 128 24.03 -2.97 -8.08
CA LEU A 128 22.74 -3.54 -7.67
C LEU A 128 21.65 -2.45 -7.64
N GLY A 129 21.96 -1.31 -7.02
CA GLY A 129 21.04 -0.19 -6.95
C GLY A 129 20.64 0.33 -8.33
N ARG A 130 21.62 0.61 -9.19
CA ARG A 130 21.38 1.09 -10.55
C ARG A 130 20.56 0.10 -11.38
N LYS A 131 20.92 -1.19 -11.37
CA LYS A 131 20.19 -2.22 -12.12
C LYS A 131 18.76 -2.41 -11.62
N LEU A 132 18.52 -2.27 -10.31
CA LEU A 132 17.16 -2.30 -9.76
C LEU A 132 16.35 -1.05 -10.14
N GLU A 133 16.96 0.14 -10.16
CA GLU A 133 16.32 1.37 -10.67
C GLU A 133 15.90 1.20 -12.14
N GLU A 134 16.81 0.69 -12.98
CA GLU A 134 16.58 0.44 -14.42
C GLU A 134 15.49 -0.61 -14.65
N LEU A 135 15.53 -1.75 -13.94
CA LEU A 135 14.60 -2.86 -14.13
C LEU A 135 13.18 -2.54 -13.64
N THR A 136 13.05 -1.76 -12.57
CA THR A 136 11.75 -1.57 -11.87
C THR A 136 11.15 -0.18 -11.99
N GLY A 137 11.92 0.81 -12.48
CA GLY A 137 11.53 2.22 -12.45
C GLY A 137 11.29 2.74 -11.02
N ALA A 138 11.90 2.12 -10.01
CA ALA A 138 11.82 2.55 -8.63
C ALA A 138 12.77 3.71 -8.37
N GLY A 139 12.36 4.67 -7.54
CA GLY A 139 13.23 5.77 -7.13
C GLY A 139 14.31 5.31 -6.16
N ARG A 140 15.43 6.04 -6.11
CA ARG A 140 16.61 5.75 -5.30
C ARG A 140 16.33 5.41 -3.83
N SER A 141 15.42 6.15 -3.19
CA SER A 141 15.04 5.88 -1.79
C SER A 141 14.35 4.52 -1.61
N ALA A 142 13.53 4.10 -2.57
CA ALA A 142 12.85 2.81 -2.53
C ALA A 142 13.82 1.65 -2.78
N VAL A 143 14.80 1.84 -3.67
CA VAL A 143 15.88 0.88 -3.91
C VAL A 143 16.78 0.75 -2.67
N SER A 144 17.16 1.85 -2.06
CA SER A 144 17.95 1.86 -0.82
C SER A 144 17.25 1.13 0.32
N GLU A 145 15.94 1.38 0.52
CA GLU A 145 15.14 0.67 1.52
C GLU A 145 15.10 -0.84 1.24
N ALA A 146 14.85 -1.21 -0.02
CA ALA A 146 14.76 -2.61 -0.42
C ALA A 146 16.09 -3.37 -0.18
N VAL A 147 17.22 -2.79 -0.58
CA VAL A 147 18.54 -3.44 -0.49
C VAL A 147 19.11 -3.43 0.93
N ASN A 148 18.88 -2.35 1.71
CA ASN A 148 19.49 -2.20 3.03
C ASN A 148 18.61 -2.74 4.17
N LYS A 149 17.30 -2.92 3.95
CA LYS A 149 16.38 -3.39 4.99
C LYS A 149 15.63 -4.64 4.53
N ARG A 150 14.74 -4.50 3.54
CA ARG A 150 13.78 -5.57 3.19
C ARG A 150 14.46 -6.85 2.76
N PHE A 151 15.42 -6.78 1.84
CA PHE A 151 16.13 -7.94 1.29
C PHE A 151 17.57 -8.07 1.82
N ALA A 152 17.92 -7.35 2.88
CA ALA A 152 19.26 -7.46 3.47
C ALA A 152 19.57 -8.91 3.91
N HIS A 153 18.55 -9.65 4.34
CA HIS A 153 18.66 -11.05 4.73
C HIS A 153 18.89 -12.00 3.54
N CYS A 154 18.55 -11.59 2.32
CA CYS A 154 18.75 -12.40 1.11
C CYS A 154 20.15 -12.24 0.51
N LEU A 155 20.89 -11.20 0.93
CA LEU A 155 22.19 -10.84 0.38
C LEU A 155 23.31 -11.38 1.26
N GLU A 156 24.35 -11.89 0.64
CA GLU A 156 25.61 -12.24 1.30
C GLU A 156 26.79 -11.50 0.67
N LYS A 157 27.84 -11.30 1.46
CA LYS A 157 29.02 -10.55 1.09
C LYS A 157 30.13 -11.52 0.69
N LEU A 158 30.69 -11.37 -0.50
CA LEU A 158 31.78 -12.21 -0.97
C LEU A 158 33.12 -11.86 -0.30
N PRO A 159 34.09 -12.81 -0.28
CA PRO A 159 35.46 -12.54 0.13
C PRO A 159 36.06 -11.34 -0.61
N GLY A 160 36.69 -10.41 0.11
CA GLY A 160 37.14 -9.12 -0.44
C GLY A 160 36.18 -7.95 -0.20
N GLY A 161 34.95 -8.21 0.23
CA GLY A 161 34.13 -7.25 0.96
C GLY A 161 33.51 -6.09 0.15
N LEU A 162 33.59 -6.12 -1.17
CA LEU A 162 32.95 -5.11 -2.04
C LEU A 162 31.75 -5.67 -2.82
N LEU A 163 31.76 -6.97 -3.09
CA LEU A 163 30.74 -7.65 -3.89
C LEU A 163 29.72 -8.35 -3.00
N PHE A 164 28.48 -8.34 -3.47
CA PHE A 164 27.34 -9.03 -2.89
C PHE A 164 26.76 -10.02 -3.91
N THR A 165 26.15 -11.09 -3.40
CA THR A 165 25.35 -12.04 -4.18
C THR A 165 24.09 -12.40 -3.41
N LEU A 166 23.13 -13.05 -4.06
CA LEU A 166 22.05 -13.74 -3.37
C LEU A 166 22.59 -15.00 -2.71
N LYS A 167 22.13 -15.26 -1.47
CA LYS A 167 22.31 -16.55 -0.82
C LYS A 167 21.67 -17.66 -1.65
N GLU A 168 22.24 -18.86 -1.59
CA GLU A 168 21.77 -20.03 -2.36
C GLU A 168 20.26 -20.29 -2.21
N GLU A 169 19.73 -20.19 -0.98
CA GLU A 169 18.31 -20.38 -0.65
C GLU A 169 17.33 -19.41 -1.35
N HIS A 170 17.86 -18.35 -1.95
CA HIS A 170 17.10 -17.31 -2.64
C HIS A 170 17.45 -17.17 -4.12
N LYS A 171 18.41 -17.95 -4.62
CA LYS A 171 18.64 -18.05 -6.05
C LYS A 171 17.46 -18.79 -6.68
N ALA A 172 17.12 -18.42 -7.91
CA ALA A 172 16.15 -19.19 -8.66
C ALA A 172 16.72 -20.60 -8.88
N GLU A 173 15.92 -21.65 -8.64
CA GLU A 173 16.30 -23.00 -9.03
C GLU A 173 16.65 -22.99 -10.53
N SER A 174 17.88 -23.38 -10.85
CA SER A 174 18.24 -23.67 -12.23
C SER A 174 17.31 -24.79 -12.70
N SER A 175 16.36 -24.47 -13.57
CA SER A 175 15.58 -25.47 -14.27
C SER A 175 16.54 -26.45 -14.94
N PRO A 176 16.47 -27.76 -14.65
CA PRO A 176 17.23 -28.76 -15.39
C PRO A 176 16.49 -28.96 -16.72
N PHE A 177 16.71 -28.06 -17.68
CA PHE A 177 16.55 -28.44 -19.07
C PHE A 177 17.91 -28.88 -19.56
N GLU A 178 18.04 -30.20 -19.62
CA GLU A 178 19.10 -30.93 -20.26
C GLU A 178 19.37 -30.32 -21.64
N ASP A 179 20.62 -29.97 -21.88
CA ASP A 179 21.17 -29.89 -23.23
C ASP A 179 21.06 -31.30 -23.82
N ASP A 180 19.96 -31.59 -24.52
CA ASP A 180 19.91 -32.73 -25.43
C ASP A 180 20.71 -32.34 -26.68
N GLU A 181 22.02 -32.56 -26.60
CA GLU A 181 22.88 -32.74 -27.77
C GLU A 181 22.40 -33.97 -28.55
N GLY A 182 21.37 -33.78 -29.37
CA GLY A 182 20.96 -34.69 -30.43
C GLY A 182 21.77 -34.43 -31.69
N ASP A 183 22.97 -34.99 -31.72
CA ASP A 183 23.85 -35.17 -32.88
C ASP A 183 23.09 -35.81 -34.07
N GLY A 184 23.55 -35.47 -35.27
CA GLY A 184 22.93 -35.85 -36.53
C GLY A 184 23.05 -37.33 -36.88
N GLY A 185 22.23 -37.73 -37.85
CA GLY A 185 22.33 -39.00 -38.53
C GLY A 185 21.43 -38.97 -39.75
N GLU A 186 22.02 -38.60 -40.89
CA GLU A 186 21.52 -38.94 -42.22
C GLU A 186 21.38 -40.47 -42.33
N ASP A 187 20.22 -40.94 -42.81
CA ASP A 187 20.07 -41.88 -43.94
C ASP A 187 18.59 -42.17 -44.22
#